data_AF-G9ZLC5-F1
#
_entry.id   AF-G9ZLC5-F1
#
_cell.length_a   1.000
_cell.length_b   1.000
_cell.length_c   1.000
_cell.angle_alpha   90.00
_cell.angle_beta   90.00
_cell.angle_gamma   90.00
#
_symmetry.space_group_name_H-M   'P 1'
#
loop_
_entity.id
_entity.type
_entity.pdbx_description
1 polymer ?
#
loop_
_entity_poly.entity_id
_entity_poly.type
_entity_poly.pdbx_seq_one_letter_code
_entity_poly.pdbx_strand_id
1 'polypeptide(L)'
;MNSEEGLYLKKWIWLVITIVIAASVGGYAYARHSQNEKLYSDAMDRASLQISNKRYIAAETAYTNALKRKPNDEKATRLLSQTQNFMAANDLFNQRQFAGAKNSYQSVVATKNGNETLKGRANDRLKLVKTIQSNLKRYNKLYSQALNETGEGNYAQSNSTLDKILSDTAIKQTYYKTIYNKAKQLQTKNNAALNGTAATSSSSDFESSTSNSSTQNTPNVAPSSSASLTSSEQKAADAYKGSNEYTVNPKQNEIDGQSITAAQVNTARHEISAAGIDSNAMSDQDVKNIIKGAHNNNESVGQYVKEKY
;
A
#
# COMPACT_ATOMS: atom_id res chain seq x y z
N MET A 1 30.71 25.85 -22.37
CA MET A 1 29.56 26.68 -22.81
C MET A 1 28.64 25.75 -23.59
N ASN A 2 27.34 25.55 -23.36
CA ASN A 2 26.33 25.87 -22.33
C ASN A 2 25.22 24.83 -22.64
N SER A 3 24.86 23.91 -21.74
CA SER A 3 23.75 24.02 -20.78
C SER A 3 22.48 24.60 -21.41
N GLU A 4 21.48 23.75 -21.65
CA GLU A 4 20.06 23.91 -21.29
C GLU A 4 19.22 22.99 -22.18
N GLU A 5 18.74 21.87 -21.62
CA GLU A 5 17.44 21.25 -21.94
C GLU A 5 17.06 20.34 -20.76
N GLY A 6 16.74 20.99 -19.65
CA GLY A 6 16.04 20.39 -18.53
C GLY A 6 14.81 21.24 -18.21
N LEU A 7 13.72 20.59 -17.79
CA LEU A 7 12.45 21.15 -17.30
C LEU A 7 11.29 21.32 -18.31
N TYR A 8 10.79 20.21 -18.90
CA TYR A 8 9.41 20.18 -19.42
C TYR A 8 8.65 18.90 -19.08
N LEU A 9 8.57 18.52 -17.80
CA LEU A 9 7.68 17.42 -17.39
C LEU A 9 7.12 17.57 -15.96
N LYS A 10 6.45 18.68 -15.62
CA LYS A 10 5.83 18.86 -14.28
C LYS A 10 4.47 19.56 -14.20
N LYS A 11 3.79 19.88 -15.31
CA LYS A 11 2.55 20.73 -15.25
C LYS A 11 1.21 20.03 -15.54
N TRP A 12 1.18 18.76 -15.93
CA TRP A 12 -0.08 18.10 -16.38
C TRP A 12 -0.87 17.37 -15.29
N ILE A 13 -0.32 17.18 -14.09
CA ILE A 13 -0.96 16.38 -13.02
C ILE A 13 -2.03 17.15 -12.21
N TRP A 14 -2.09 18.48 -12.33
CA TRP A 14 -3.06 19.29 -11.58
C TRP A 14 -4.43 19.41 -12.25
N LEU A 15 -4.55 19.20 -13.57
CA LEU A 15 -5.77 19.52 -14.31
C LEU A 15 -6.85 18.43 -14.25
N VAL A 16 -6.49 17.21 -13.84
CA VAL A 16 -7.36 16.02 -13.95
C VAL A 16 -8.15 15.74 -12.67
N ILE A 17 -7.63 16.11 -11.48
CA ILE A 17 -8.34 15.91 -10.21
C ILE A 17 -9.60 16.80 -10.11
N THR A 18 -9.56 17.99 -10.72
CA THR A 18 -10.68 18.93 -10.86
C THR A 18 -11.88 18.36 -11.63
N ILE A 19 -11.67 17.44 -12.58
CA ILE A 19 -12.75 16.94 -13.45
C ILE A 19 -13.56 15.82 -12.77
N VAL A 20 -12.91 14.98 -11.96
CA VAL A 20 -13.57 13.87 -11.24
C VAL A 20 -14.55 14.36 -10.17
N ILE A 21 -14.26 15.51 -9.56
CA ILE A 21 -15.14 16.16 -8.58
C ILE A 21 -16.33 16.83 -9.27
N ALA A 22 -16.20 17.30 -10.53
CA ALA A 22 -17.30 17.91 -11.26
C ALA A 22 -18.40 16.91 -11.68
N ALA A 23 -18.02 15.66 -12.01
CA ALA A 23 -18.98 14.63 -12.45
C ALA A 23 -19.77 13.97 -11.31
N SER A 24 -19.27 14.02 -10.07
CA SER A 24 -19.92 13.43 -8.89
C SER A 24 -20.84 14.41 -8.13
N VAL A 25 -20.91 15.68 -8.56
CA VAL A 25 -21.69 16.77 -7.90
C VAL A 25 -22.84 17.25 -8.80
N GLY A 26 -23.32 16.38 -9.70
CA GLY A 26 -24.51 16.63 -10.52
C GLY A 26 -25.80 16.60 -9.69
N GLY A 27 -26.05 17.65 -8.90
CA GLY A 27 -27.33 17.90 -8.27
C GLY A 27 -27.25 18.22 -6.77
N TYR A 28 -27.64 19.45 -6.45
CA TYR A 28 -28.02 19.96 -5.12
C TYR A 28 -26.89 20.29 -4.12
N ALA A 29 -26.50 21.58 -4.09
CA ALA A 29 -26.77 22.44 -2.92
C ALA A 29 -26.21 23.87 -3.14
N TYR A 30 -26.85 24.65 -4.02
CA TYR A 30 -26.71 26.11 -4.02
C TYR A 30 -27.71 26.71 -3.01
N ALA A 31 -27.48 26.51 -1.71
CA ALA A 31 -28.14 27.28 -0.66
C ALA A 31 -27.30 27.31 0.62
N ARG A 32 -26.98 28.53 1.10
CA ARG A 32 -26.22 28.91 2.32
C ARG A 32 -24.69 28.73 2.29
N HIS A 33 -24.01 29.74 1.75
CA HIS A 33 -22.55 29.85 1.70
C HIS A 33 -21.86 29.73 3.08
N SER A 34 -22.37 30.41 4.11
CA SER A 34 -21.79 30.38 5.47
C SER A 34 -21.86 28.99 6.14
N GLN A 35 -22.95 28.25 5.93
CA GLN A 35 -23.12 26.92 6.49
C GLN A 35 -22.18 25.91 5.80
N ASN A 36 -22.01 26.05 4.48
CA ASN A 36 -21.06 25.24 3.72
C ASN A 36 -19.61 25.52 4.11
N GLU A 37 -19.25 26.78 4.37
CA GLU A 37 -17.90 27.15 4.81
C GLU A 37 -17.57 26.56 6.19
N LYS A 38 -18.52 26.61 7.14
CA LYS A 38 -18.35 25.96 8.45
C LYS A 38 -18.20 24.45 8.31
N LEU A 39 -19.06 23.79 7.52
CA LEU A 39 -18.99 22.35 7.31
C LEU A 39 -17.69 21.91 6.61
N TYR A 40 -17.18 22.74 5.68
CA TYR A 40 -15.87 22.56 5.07
C TYR A 40 -14.76 22.64 6.12
N SER A 41 -14.73 23.70 6.93
CA SER A 41 -13.71 23.87 7.99
C SER A 41 -13.74 22.71 8.98
N ASP A 42 -14.93 22.35 9.47
CA ASP A 42 -15.12 21.23 10.39
C ASP A 42 -14.60 19.91 9.77
N ALA A 43 -14.78 19.71 8.46
CA ALA A 43 -14.27 18.54 7.76
C ALA A 43 -12.74 18.54 7.62
N MET A 44 -12.13 19.69 7.32
CA MET A 44 -10.68 19.86 7.25
C MET A 44 -10.00 19.64 8.62
N ASP A 45 -10.62 20.13 9.69
CA ASP A 45 -10.14 19.96 11.07
C ASP A 45 -10.28 18.50 11.50
N ARG A 46 -11.42 17.86 11.22
CA ARG A 46 -11.60 16.41 11.43
C ARG A 46 -10.53 15.61 10.68
N ALA A 47 -10.24 15.93 9.42
CA ALA A 47 -9.21 15.21 8.67
C ALA A 47 -7.82 15.33 9.33
N SER A 48 -7.47 16.51 9.82
CA SER A 48 -6.21 16.76 10.53
C SER A 48 -6.13 16.02 11.88
N LEU A 49 -7.25 15.98 12.61
CA LEU A 49 -7.38 15.19 13.83
C LEU A 49 -7.23 13.69 13.56
N GLN A 50 -7.88 13.18 12.51
CA GLN A 50 -7.80 11.76 12.13
C GLN A 50 -6.40 11.37 11.64
N ILE A 51 -5.70 12.26 10.92
CA ILE A 51 -4.25 12.08 10.67
C ILE A 51 -3.51 11.95 11.99
N SER A 52 -3.73 12.86 12.95
CA SER A 52 -3.04 12.82 14.25
C SER A 52 -3.29 11.50 14.98
N ASN A 53 -4.52 10.99 14.92
CA ASN A 53 -4.93 9.69 15.48
C ASN A 53 -4.52 8.46 14.65
N LYS A 54 -3.78 8.64 13.54
CA LYS A 54 -3.34 7.57 12.62
C LYS A 54 -4.50 6.84 11.92
N ARG A 55 -5.68 7.45 11.88
CA ARG A 55 -6.89 6.93 11.23
C ARG A 55 -6.97 7.48 9.79
N TYR A 56 -6.10 6.97 8.91
CA TYR A 56 -5.88 7.59 7.59
C TYR A 56 -7.06 7.48 6.64
N ILE A 57 -7.80 6.37 6.65
CA ILE A 57 -9.01 6.23 5.83
C ILE A 57 -10.09 7.21 6.32
N ALA A 58 -10.26 7.37 7.65
CA ALA A 58 -11.16 8.39 8.20
C ALA A 58 -10.75 9.82 7.81
N ALA A 59 -9.44 10.10 7.72
CA ALA A 59 -8.93 11.38 7.26
C ALA A 59 -9.22 11.61 5.76
N GLU A 60 -9.05 10.60 4.92
CA GLU A 60 -9.44 10.63 3.51
C GLU A 60 -10.94 10.91 3.35
N THR A 61 -11.80 10.19 4.07
CA THR A 61 -13.25 10.44 4.10
C THR A 61 -13.56 11.88 4.49
N ALA A 62 -12.88 12.42 5.50
CA ALA A 62 -13.07 13.79 5.95
C ALA A 62 -12.63 14.83 4.89
N TYR A 63 -11.50 14.64 4.20
CA TYR A 63 -11.11 15.51 3.09
C TYR A 63 -12.06 15.41 1.89
N THR A 64 -12.55 14.21 1.57
CA THR A 64 -13.58 14.02 0.54
C THR A 64 -14.85 14.78 0.89
N ASN A 65 -15.26 14.74 2.17
CA ASN A 65 -16.40 15.52 2.66
C ASN A 65 -16.14 17.04 2.59
N ALA A 66 -14.92 17.51 2.82
CA ALA A 66 -14.57 18.91 2.59
C ALA A 66 -14.75 19.29 1.11
N LEU A 67 -14.28 18.46 0.18
CA LEU A 67 -14.41 18.69 -1.26
C LEU A 67 -15.87 18.62 -1.76
N LYS A 68 -16.75 17.84 -1.10
CA LYS A 68 -18.19 17.87 -1.37
C LYS A 68 -18.82 19.23 -1.02
N ARG A 69 -18.29 19.95 -0.02
CA ARG A 69 -18.78 21.29 0.38
C ARG A 69 -18.15 22.42 -0.43
N LYS A 70 -16.88 22.26 -0.79
CA LYS A 70 -16.12 23.20 -1.60
C LYS A 70 -15.41 22.46 -2.74
N PRO A 71 -16.14 22.16 -3.82
CA PRO A 71 -15.55 21.53 -4.99
C PRO A 71 -14.36 22.35 -5.51
N ASN A 72 -13.32 21.66 -5.99
CA ASN A 72 -12.11 22.27 -6.56
C ASN A 72 -11.21 23.05 -5.57
N ASP A 73 -11.41 22.93 -4.26
CA ASP A 73 -10.50 23.53 -3.28
C ASP A 73 -9.09 22.88 -3.35
N GLU A 74 -8.09 23.68 -3.73
CA GLU A 74 -6.71 23.18 -3.93
C GLU A 74 -6.07 22.65 -2.65
N LYS A 75 -6.42 23.22 -1.49
CA LYS A 75 -5.89 22.79 -0.19
C LYS A 75 -6.42 21.42 0.18
N ALA A 76 -7.73 21.22 0.17
CA ALA A 76 -8.36 19.94 0.47
C ALA A 76 -7.92 18.86 -0.54
N THR A 77 -7.86 19.20 -1.83
CA THR A 77 -7.38 18.30 -2.90
C THR A 77 -5.96 17.81 -2.64
N ARG A 78 -5.05 18.74 -2.31
CA ARG A 78 -3.65 18.40 -2.02
C ARG A 78 -3.50 17.51 -0.80
N LEU A 79 -4.23 17.82 0.28
CA LEU A 79 -4.13 17.05 1.52
C LEU A 79 -4.76 15.66 1.40
N LEU A 80 -5.84 15.53 0.64
CA LEU A 80 -6.40 14.24 0.24
C LEU A 80 -5.37 13.40 -0.52
N SER A 81 -4.79 13.97 -1.58
CA SER A 81 -3.76 13.28 -2.39
C SER A 81 -2.55 12.88 -1.55
N GLN A 82 -2.10 13.75 -0.64
CA GLN A 82 -1.01 13.43 0.27
C GLN A 82 -1.35 12.25 1.19
N THR A 83 -2.58 12.21 1.71
CA THR A 83 -3.08 11.13 2.59
C THR A 83 -3.14 9.80 1.83
N GLN A 84 -3.67 9.81 0.62
CA GLN A 84 -3.74 8.63 -0.26
C GLN A 84 -2.34 8.09 -0.59
N ASN A 85 -1.40 8.96 -0.96
CA ASN A 85 -0.01 8.56 -1.22
C ASN A 85 0.65 7.91 0.02
N PHE A 86 0.33 8.40 1.22
CA PHE A 86 0.84 7.81 2.46
C PHE A 86 0.24 6.43 2.73
N MET A 87 -1.06 6.26 2.49
CA MET A 87 -1.74 4.96 2.62
C MET A 87 -1.18 3.94 1.63
N ALA A 88 -1.03 4.31 0.35
CA ALA A 88 -0.42 3.47 -0.67
C ALA A 88 1.04 3.10 -0.29
N ALA A 89 1.81 4.03 0.27
CA ALA A 89 3.15 3.75 0.75
C ALA A 89 3.18 2.72 1.89
N ASN A 90 2.22 2.78 2.83
CA ASN A 90 2.09 1.79 3.89
C ASN A 90 1.72 0.41 3.33
N ASP A 91 0.83 0.36 2.36
CA ASP A 91 0.43 -0.89 1.72
C ASP A 91 1.60 -1.56 0.99
N LEU A 92 2.32 -0.80 0.15
CA LEU A 92 3.55 -1.26 -0.51
C LEU A 92 4.60 -1.73 0.50
N PHE A 93 4.71 -1.04 1.65
CA PHE A 93 5.63 -1.43 2.72
C PHE A 93 5.24 -2.79 3.32
N ASN A 94 3.94 -2.99 3.62
CA ASN A 94 3.42 -4.25 4.16
C ASN A 94 3.56 -5.41 3.18
N GLN A 95 3.41 -5.12 1.88
CA GLN A 95 3.66 -6.05 0.78
C GLN A 95 5.16 -6.28 0.51
N ARG A 96 6.07 -5.66 1.28
CA ARG A 96 7.54 -5.74 1.12
C ARG A 96 8.06 -5.19 -0.21
N GLN A 97 7.24 -4.41 -0.92
CA GLN A 97 7.62 -3.69 -2.13
C GLN A 97 8.35 -2.39 -1.75
N PHE A 98 9.52 -2.54 -1.11
CA PHE A 98 10.25 -1.43 -0.48
C PHE A 98 10.66 -0.32 -1.44
N ALA A 99 10.94 -0.64 -2.72
CA ALA A 99 11.23 0.37 -3.73
C ALA A 99 10.02 1.27 -4.01
N GLY A 100 8.83 0.68 -4.21
CA GLY A 100 7.58 1.43 -4.39
C GLY A 100 7.19 2.22 -3.15
N ALA A 101 7.32 1.61 -1.97
CA ALA A 101 7.07 2.28 -0.69
C ALA A 101 7.97 3.50 -0.51
N LYS A 102 9.28 3.37 -0.81
CA LYS A 102 10.25 4.47 -0.77
C LYS A 102 9.80 5.66 -1.61
N ASN A 103 9.46 5.42 -2.88
CA ASN A 103 9.05 6.46 -3.82
C ASN A 103 7.76 7.15 -3.33
N SER A 104 6.79 6.38 -2.84
CA SER A 104 5.52 6.91 -2.34
C SER A 104 5.69 7.75 -1.07
N TYR A 105 6.52 7.30 -0.10
CA TYR A 105 6.87 8.12 1.06
C TYR A 105 7.62 9.41 0.68
N GLN A 106 8.50 9.35 -0.32
CA GLN A 106 9.18 10.55 -0.84
C GLN A 106 8.20 11.56 -1.41
N SER A 107 7.18 11.11 -2.16
CA SER A 107 6.11 11.98 -2.67
C SER A 107 5.33 12.65 -1.53
N VAL A 108 5.01 11.92 -0.46
CA VAL A 108 4.35 12.48 0.74
C VAL A 108 5.20 13.57 1.38
N VAL A 109 6.50 13.32 1.57
CA VAL A 109 7.45 14.29 2.16
C VAL A 109 7.60 15.53 1.27
N ALA A 110 7.63 15.34 -0.05
CA ALA A 110 7.81 16.41 -1.03
C ALA A 110 6.56 17.28 -1.27
N THR A 111 5.42 16.93 -0.66
CA THR A 111 4.18 17.71 -0.81
C THR A 111 4.32 19.08 -0.15
N LYS A 112 4.43 20.12 -0.97
CA LYS A 112 4.51 21.53 -0.52
C LYS A 112 3.20 21.94 0.14
N ASN A 113 3.26 22.70 1.24
CA ASN A 113 2.07 23.16 1.98
C ASN A 113 1.13 21.99 2.35
N GLY A 114 1.71 20.83 2.64
CA GLY A 114 1.01 19.61 3.06
C GLY A 114 0.81 19.54 4.57
N ASN A 115 0.28 18.42 5.06
CA ASN A 115 0.19 18.12 6.47
C ASN A 115 1.57 17.72 7.03
N GLU A 116 2.08 18.51 7.99
CA GLU A 116 3.43 18.29 8.55
C GLU A 116 3.55 17.01 9.38
N THR A 117 2.51 16.60 10.09
CA THR A 117 2.47 15.31 10.81
C THR A 117 2.67 14.14 9.84
N LEU A 118 2.00 14.19 8.69
CA LEU A 118 2.12 13.16 7.66
C LEU A 118 3.51 13.15 7.01
N LYS A 119 4.10 14.33 6.75
CA LYS A 119 5.48 14.47 6.27
C LYS A 119 6.48 13.88 7.26
N GLY A 120 6.35 14.18 8.55
CA GLY A 120 7.20 13.63 9.60
C GLY A 120 7.16 12.10 9.62
N ARG A 121 5.96 11.52 9.65
CA ARG A 121 5.77 10.06 9.65
C ARG A 121 6.29 9.40 8.38
N ALA A 122 6.07 10.01 7.22
CA ALA A 122 6.60 9.51 5.94
C ALA A 122 8.13 9.53 5.92
N ASN A 123 8.74 10.56 6.48
CA ASN A 123 10.20 10.64 6.59
C ASN A 123 10.77 9.53 7.49
N ASP A 124 10.12 9.24 8.63
CA ASP A 124 10.56 8.14 9.50
C ASP A 124 10.39 6.77 8.84
N ARG A 125 9.28 6.56 8.13
CA ARG A 125 9.10 5.36 7.31
C ARG A 125 10.13 5.26 6.19
N LEU A 126 10.50 6.37 5.57
CA LEU A 126 11.55 6.42 4.55
C LEU A 126 12.91 6.03 5.11
N LYS A 127 13.27 6.48 6.32
CA LYS A 127 14.49 6.05 7.02
C LYS A 127 14.47 4.53 7.25
N LEU A 128 13.35 4.02 7.78
CA LEU A 128 13.19 2.57 8.00
C LEU A 128 13.37 1.79 6.70
N VAL A 129 12.70 2.19 5.61
CA VAL A 129 12.83 1.53 4.30
C VAL A 129 14.28 1.51 3.83
N LYS A 130 15.02 2.62 3.96
CA LYS A 130 16.45 2.67 3.59
C LYS A 130 17.29 1.70 4.41
N THR A 131 17.06 1.62 5.73
CA THR A 131 17.73 0.65 6.61
C THR A 131 17.43 -0.78 6.18
N ILE A 132 16.17 -1.10 5.89
CA ILE A 132 15.75 -2.43 5.42
C ILE A 132 16.46 -2.80 4.12
N GLN A 133 16.47 -1.90 3.14
CA GLN A 133 17.12 -2.14 1.84
C GLN A 133 18.63 -2.34 2.00
N SER A 134 19.29 -1.55 2.85
CA SER A 134 20.73 -1.68 3.13
C SER A 134 21.06 -3.04 3.75
N ASN A 135 20.31 -3.44 4.77
CA ASN A 135 20.49 -4.74 5.43
C ASN A 135 20.20 -5.91 4.49
N LEU A 136 19.11 -5.85 3.69
CA LEU A 136 18.83 -6.86 2.67
C LEU A 136 19.99 -6.99 1.68
N LYS A 137 20.60 -5.89 1.23
CA LYS A 137 21.77 -5.93 0.35
C LYS A 137 22.94 -6.65 1.01
N ARG A 138 23.23 -6.34 2.29
CA ARG A 138 24.29 -7.00 3.05
C ARG A 138 24.01 -8.49 3.26
N TYR A 139 22.82 -8.85 3.71
CA TYR A 139 22.45 -10.25 3.95
C TYR A 139 22.46 -11.08 2.67
N ASN A 140 21.96 -10.54 1.56
CA ASN A 140 22.02 -11.25 0.27
C ASN A 140 23.48 -11.44 -0.19
N LYS A 141 24.36 -10.45 -0.01
CA LYS A 141 25.79 -10.60 -0.32
C LYS A 141 26.43 -11.73 0.50
N LEU A 142 26.21 -11.76 1.81
CA LEU A 142 26.71 -12.83 2.68
C LEU A 142 26.14 -14.19 2.31
N TYR A 143 24.84 -14.26 1.98
CA TYR A 143 24.20 -15.51 1.60
C TYR A 143 24.72 -16.04 0.26
N SER A 144 24.94 -15.17 -0.74
CA SER A 144 25.59 -15.56 -2.01
C SER A 144 27.02 -16.06 -1.79
N GLN A 145 27.78 -15.42 -0.89
CA GLN A 145 29.11 -15.91 -0.51
C GLN A 145 29.03 -17.31 0.11
N ALA A 146 28.11 -17.52 1.07
CA ALA A 146 27.92 -18.83 1.70
C ALA A 146 27.50 -19.91 0.69
N LEU A 147 26.67 -19.57 -0.31
CA LEU A 147 26.30 -20.50 -1.38
C LEU A 147 27.52 -20.92 -2.22
N ASN A 148 28.41 -19.97 -2.57
CA ASN A 148 29.64 -20.30 -3.29
C ASN A 148 30.56 -21.19 -2.44
N GLU A 149 30.76 -20.83 -1.16
CA GLU A 149 31.54 -21.64 -0.21
C GLU A 149 30.96 -23.07 -0.07
N THR A 150 29.63 -23.23 -0.01
CA THR A 150 28.98 -24.55 -0.03
C THR A 150 29.22 -25.28 -1.35
N GLY A 151 29.11 -24.61 -2.50
CA GLY A 151 29.33 -25.20 -3.81
C GLY A 151 30.77 -25.69 -4.04
N GLU A 152 31.73 -25.05 -3.39
CA GLU A 152 33.15 -25.46 -3.37
C GLU A 152 33.45 -26.58 -2.34
N GLY A 153 32.45 -27.05 -1.59
CA GLY A 153 32.62 -28.03 -0.51
C GLY A 153 33.16 -27.44 0.79
N ASN A 154 33.33 -26.12 0.88
CA ASN A 154 33.82 -25.39 2.05
C ASN A 154 32.71 -25.16 3.10
N TYR A 155 32.08 -26.24 3.57
CA TYR A 155 30.87 -26.18 4.42
C TYR A 155 31.08 -25.46 5.77
N ALA A 156 32.22 -25.65 6.42
CA ALA A 156 32.55 -24.98 7.69
C ALA A 156 32.69 -23.46 7.50
N GLN A 157 33.34 -23.06 6.41
CA GLN A 157 33.49 -21.65 6.03
C GLN A 157 32.12 -21.02 5.68
N SER A 158 31.31 -21.74 4.90
CA SER A 158 29.92 -21.34 4.61
C SER A 158 29.11 -21.11 5.87
N ASN A 159 29.21 -22.00 6.87
CA ASN A 159 28.55 -21.82 8.16
C ASN A 159 29.04 -20.57 8.92
N SER A 160 30.35 -20.30 8.92
CA SER A 160 30.88 -19.06 9.51
C SER A 160 30.32 -17.80 8.82
N THR A 161 30.16 -17.84 7.49
CA THR A 161 29.52 -16.75 6.73
C THR A 161 28.03 -16.63 7.06
N LEU A 162 27.30 -17.74 7.20
CA LEU A 162 25.89 -17.76 7.59
C LEU A 162 25.68 -17.24 9.02
N ASP A 163 26.61 -17.50 9.93
CA ASP A 163 26.54 -16.99 11.30
C ASP A 163 26.59 -15.46 11.35
N LYS A 164 27.28 -14.79 10.42
CA LYS A 164 27.26 -13.32 10.29
C LYS A 164 25.88 -12.77 9.92
N ILE A 165 25.02 -13.59 9.29
CA ILE A 165 23.62 -13.24 9.01
C ILE A 165 22.76 -13.55 10.23
N LEU A 166 22.91 -14.76 10.78
CA LEU A 166 22.02 -15.32 11.80
C LEU A 166 22.24 -14.74 13.20
N SER A 167 23.44 -14.23 13.49
CA SER A 167 23.76 -13.52 14.75
C SER A 167 23.26 -12.08 14.80
N ASP A 168 22.91 -11.48 13.66
CA ASP A 168 22.38 -10.12 13.63
C ASP A 168 20.95 -10.11 14.20
N THR A 169 20.73 -9.40 15.30
CA THR A 169 19.41 -9.34 15.94
C THR A 169 18.31 -8.82 15.00
N ALA A 170 18.65 -7.94 14.06
CA ALA A 170 17.69 -7.38 13.13
C ALA A 170 17.16 -8.43 12.15
N ILE A 171 17.91 -9.50 11.84
CA ILE A 171 17.51 -10.55 10.88
C ILE A 171 16.19 -11.24 11.27
N LYS A 172 15.85 -11.24 12.56
CA LYS A 172 14.62 -11.87 13.10
C LYS A 172 13.36 -11.07 12.80
N GLN A 173 13.49 -9.82 12.36
CA GLN A 173 12.34 -8.98 12.04
C GLN A 173 11.60 -9.53 10.82
N THR A 174 10.26 -9.44 10.85
CA THR A 174 9.35 -10.08 9.89
C THR A 174 9.73 -9.80 8.44
N TYR A 175 10.17 -8.58 8.12
CA TYR A 175 10.53 -8.18 6.76
C TYR A 175 11.80 -8.86 6.20
N TYR A 176 12.64 -9.51 7.04
CA TYR A 176 13.77 -10.34 6.59
C TYR A 176 13.52 -11.86 6.66
N LYS A 177 12.32 -12.31 7.04
CA LYS A 177 11.98 -13.75 7.23
C LYS A 177 12.47 -14.66 6.10
N THR A 178 12.36 -14.24 4.85
CA THR A 178 12.80 -15.03 3.68
C THR A 178 14.30 -15.32 3.71
N ILE A 179 15.15 -14.32 3.93
CA ILE A 179 16.61 -14.50 3.93
C ILE A 179 17.07 -15.23 5.20
N TYR A 180 16.41 -15.00 6.34
CA TYR A 180 16.62 -15.76 7.57
C TYR A 180 16.40 -17.27 7.36
N ASN A 181 15.26 -17.65 6.77
CA ASN A 181 14.92 -19.05 6.52
C ASN A 181 15.91 -19.70 5.54
N LYS A 182 16.26 -18.99 4.46
CA LYS A 182 17.28 -19.45 3.49
C LYS A 182 18.63 -19.71 4.16
N ALA A 183 19.08 -18.80 5.03
CA ALA A 183 20.33 -18.96 5.76
C ALA A 183 20.30 -20.15 6.72
N LYS A 184 19.22 -20.32 7.50
CA LYS A 184 19.03 -21.49 8.38
C LYS A 184 19.01 -22.81 7.61
N GLN A 185 18.32 -22.85 6.47
CA GLN A 185 18.25 -24.05 5.65
C GLN A 185 19.61 -24.44 5.08
N LEU A 186 20.39 -23.47 4.58
CA LEU A 186 21.74 -23.73 4.08
C LEU A 186 22.66 -24.22 5.20
N GLN A 187 22.57 -23.61 6.39
CA GLN A 187 23.35 -24.04 7.57
C GLN A 187 23.04 -25.50 7.95
N THR A 188 21.76 -25.89 7.94
CA THR A 188 21.36 -27.29 8.18
C THR A 188 21.95 -28.24 7.12
N LYS A 189 21.92 -27.86 5.84
CA LYS A 189 22.51 -28.67 4.75
C LYS A 189 24.02 -28.84 4.92
N ASN A 190 24.74 -27.75 5.21
CA ASN A 190 26.17 -27.78 5.47
C ASN A 190 26.52 -28.68 6.66
N ASN A 191 25.75 -28.60 7.75
CA ASN A 191 25.94 -29.45 8.94
C ASN A 191 25.74 -30.93 8.62
N ALA A 192 24.74 -31.27 7.78
CA ALA A 192 24.52 -32.65 7.34
C ALA A 192 25.71 -33.17 6.52
N ALA A 193 26.22 -32.35 5.60
CA ALA A 193 27.40 -32.68 4.79
C ALA A 193 28.67 -32.88 5.63
N LEU A 194 28.89 -32.02 6.64
CA LEU A 194 30.02 -32.15 7.58
C LEU A 194 29.94 -33.42 8.44
N ASN A 195 28.73 -33.83 8.83
CA ASN A 195 28.52 -35.00 9.69
C ASN A 195 28.53 -36.34 8.92
N GLY A 196 28.90 -36.34 7.62
CA GLY A 196 28.88 -37.54 6.78
C GLY A 196 27.47 -38.12 6.58
N THR A 197 26.44 -37.43 7.03
CA THR A 197 25.04 -37.79 6.80
C THR A 197 24.61 -37.09 5.53
N ALA A 198 25.09 -37.58 4.38
CA ALA A 198 24.56 -37.15 3.10
C ALA A 198 23.05 -37.42 3.12
N ALA A 199 22.27 -36.35 3.29
CA ALA A 199 20.82 -36.43 3.32
C ALA A 199 20.37 -37.16 2.05
N THR A 200 19.67 -38.29 2.26
CA THR A 200 18.91 -38.98 1.23
C THR A 200 18.19 -37.94 0.37
N SER A 201 18.53 -37.97 -0.92
CA SER A 201 17.94 -37.20 -2.00
C SER A 201 16.42 -37.28 -1.94
N SER A 202 15.79 -36.32 -1.28
CA SER A 202 14.45 -35.91 -1.67
C SER A 202 14.64 -34.95 -2.82
N SER A 203 14.57 -35.49 -4.03
CA SER A 203 14.35 -34.71 -5.23
C SER A 203 13.22 -33.73 -4.95
N SER A 204 13.58 -32.45 -4.91
CA SER A 204 12.70 -31.39 -5.32
C SER A 204 13.52 -30.59 -6.31
N ASP A 205 13.41 -31.02 -7.56
CA ASP A 205 13.68 -30.17 -8.72
C ASP A 205 13.08 -28.80 -8.44
N PHE A 206 13.95 -27.82 -8.17
CA PHE A 206 13.56 -26.42 -8.20
C PHE A 206 14.32 -25.77 -9.34
N GLU A 207 13.65 -25.91 -10.49
CA GLU A 207 13.81 -25.12 -11.68
C GLU A 207 14.12 -23.65 -11.34
N SER A 208 15.12 -23.14 -12.05
CA SER A 208 15.41 -21.73 -12.14
C SER A 208 14.26 -21.01 -12.85
N SER A 209 13.28 -20.53 -12.10
CA SER A 209 12.32 -19.55 -12.64
C SER A 209 12.93 -18.15 -12.55
N THR A 210 13.84 -17.86 -13.48
CA THR A 210 13.98 -16.50 -14.00
C THR A 210 12.82 -16.29 -14.96
N SER A 211 11.67 -15.85 -14.44
CA SER A 211 10.51 -15.55 -15.28
C SER A 211 10.46 -14.06 -15.58
N ASN A 212 11.22 -13.69 -16.61
CA ASN A 212 10.70 -12.75 -17.58
C ASN A 212 9.63 -13.50 -18.38
N SER A 213 8.36 -13.16 -18.19
CA SER A 213 7.32 -13.58 -19.12
C SER A 213 6.26 -12.49 -19.24
N SER A 214 6.36 -11.80 -20.36
CA SER A 214 5.23 -11.23 -21.07
C SER A 214 4.29 -12.37 -21.43
N THR A 215 3.10 -12.41 -20.86
CA THR A 215 1.96 -13.14 -21.44
C THR A 215 0.71 -12.27 -21.36
N GLN A 216 0.35 -11.75 -22.54
CA GLN A 216 -1.05 -11.56 -22.89
C GLN A 216 -1.78 -12.87 -22.58
N ASN A 217 -2.82 -12.81 -21.75
CA ASN A 217 -3.95 -13.69 -21.92
C ASN A 217 -5.20 -13.03 -21.34
N THR A 218 -6.07 -12.67 -22.28
CA THR A 218 -7.47 -12.33 -22.12
C THR A 218 -8.25 -13.48 -21.46
N PRO A 219 -8.97 -13.24 -20.35
CA PRO A 219 -10.11 -14.07 -19.98
C PRO A 219 -11.35 -13.47 -20.65
N ASN A 220 -11.81 -14.14 -21.70
CA ASN A 220 -13.16 -14.01 -22.21
C ASN A 220 -14.14 -14.47 -21.13
N VAL A 221 -14.65 -13.52 -20.34
CA VAL A 221 -15.79 -13.71 -19.45
C VAL A 221 -16.86 -12.74 -19.95
N ALA A 222 -17.96 -13.29 -20.47
CA ALA A 222 -19.06 -12.50 -21.01
C ALA A 222 -19.59 -11.51 -19.96
N PRO A 223 -19.58 -10.18 -20.22
CA PRO A 223 -20.08 -9.22 -19.26
C PRO A 223 -21.60 -9.18 -19.37
N SER A 224 -22.27 -9.51 -18.26
CA SER A 224 -23.63 -9.03 -18.06
C SER A 224 -23.57 -7.53 -17.77
N SER A 225 -24.13 -6.77 -18.70
CA SER A 225 -24.75 -5.44 -18.54
C SER A 225 -24.20 -4.55 -17.42
N SER A 226 -22.96 -4.07 -17.53
CA SER A 226 -22.45 -2.96 -16.72
C SER A 226 -22.08 -1.80 -17.65
N ALA A 227 -22.57 -0.61 -17.33
CA ALA A 227 -22.33 0.60 -18.10
C ALA A 227 -20.82 0.77 -18.33
N SER A 228 -20.43 0.90 -19.61
CA SER A 228 -19.06 1.16 -20.03
C SER A 228 -18.60 2.51 -19.48
N LEU A 229 -17.45 2.52 -18.82
CA LEU A 229 -16.81 3.75 -18.37
C LEU A 229 -16.55 4.68 -19.56
N THR A 230 -16.88 5.96 -19.39
CA THR A 230 -16.50 7.02 -20.32
C THR A 230 -14.98 7.17 -20.32
N SER A 231 -14.41 7.73 -21.40
CA SER A 231 -12.97 7.98 -21.48
C SER A 231 -12.44 8.87 -20.35
N SER A 232 -13.30 9.71 -19.76
CA SER A 232 -12.99 10.54 -18.59
C SER A 232 -12.89 9.71 -17.30
N GLU A 233 -13.75 8.70 -17.12
CA GLU A 233 -13.75 7.79 -15.97
C GLU A 233 -12.58 6.81 -16.03
N GLN A 234 -12.23 6.31 -17.22
CA GLN A 234 -11.04 5.48 -17.42
C GLN A 234 -9.76 6.24 -17.02
N LYS A 235 -9.65 7.50 -17.45
CA LYS A 235 -8.49 8.37 -17.14
C LYS A 235 -8.42 8.77 -15.66
N ALA A 236 -9.58 8.86 -15.00
CA ALA A 236 -9.68 9.08 -13.55
C ALA A 236 -9.24 7.83 -12.75
N ALA A 237 -9.63 6.63 -13.20
CA ALA A 237 -9.20 5.36 -12.62
C ALA A 237 -7.68 5.16 -12.72
N ASP A 238 -7.08 5.47 -13.88
CA ASP A 238 -5.63 5.37 -14.12
C ASP A 238 -4.81 6.41 -13.31
N ALA A 239 -5.43 7.55 -12.97
CA ALA A 239 -4.77 8.65 -12.25
C ALA A 239 -4.87 8.53 -10.71
N TYR A 240 -5.77 7.69 -10.18
CA TYR A 240 -5.93 7.45 -8.75
C TYR A 240 -4.71 6.71 -8.17
N LYS A 241 -4.14 7.23 -7.08
CA LYS A 241 -2.92 6.69 -6.43
C LYS A 241 -3.19 6.00 -5.09
N GLY A 242 -4.44 5.99 -4.62
CA GLY A 242 -4.90 5.16 -3.51
C GLY A 242 -5.27 3.75 -3.99
N SER A 243 -5.76 2.94 -3.06
CA SER A 243 -6.40 1.65 -3.37
C SER A 243 -7.87 1.90 -3.75
N ASN A 244 -8.26 1.72 -5.01
CA ASN A 244 -9.68 1.66 -5.44
C ASN A 244 -9.94 0.33 -6.15
N GLU A 245 -11.21 0.01 -6.43
CA GLU A 245 -11.63 -1.27 -7.01
C GLU A 245 -10.88 -1.68 -8.29
N TYR A 246 -10.26 -0.74 -9.00
CA TYR A 246 -9.55 -0.95 -10.26
C TYR A 246 -8.00 -0.93 -10.14
N THR A 247 -7.45 -0.58 -8.97
CA THR A 247 -6.00 -0.43 -8.75
C THR A 247 -5.44 -1.32 -7.63
N VAL A 248 -6.29 -1.97 -6.84
CA VAL A 248 -5.87 -2.98 -5.86
C VAL A 248 -5.60 -4.34 -6.50
N ASN A 249 -4.64 -5.06 -5.92
CA ASN A 249 -4.41 -6.47 -6.27
C ASN A 249 -5.66 -7.28 -5.90
N PRO A 250 -6.20 -8.14 -6.79
CA PRO A 250 -7.40 -8.94 -6.50
C PRO A 250 -7.33 -9.71 -5.17
N LYS A 251 -6.14 -10.19 -4.77
CA LYS A 251 -5.90 -10.88 -3.49
C LYS A 251 -6.12 -10.00 -2.25
N GLN A 252 -6.12 -8.68 -2.40
CA GLN A 252 -6.43 -7.75 -1.31
C GLN A 252 -7.93 -7.69 -1.02
N ASN A 253 -8.77 -8.04 -2.01
CA ASN A 253 -10.23 -8.10 -1.89
C ASN A 253 -10.74 -9.45 -1.40
N GLU A 254 -9.85 -10.31 -0.90
CA GLU A 254 -10.22 -11.63 -0.40
C GLU A 254 -10.08 -11.72 1.13
N ILE A 255 -11.00 -12.48 1.73
CA ILE A 255 -10.97 -12.99 3.10
C ILE A 255 -10.98 -14.52 2.98
N ASP A 256 -9.98 -15.18 3.58
CA ASP A 256 -9.80 -16.65 3.50
C ASP A 256 -9.78 -17.21 2.07
N GLY A 257 -9.26 -16.42 1.12
CA GLY A 257 -9.22 -16.78 -0.30
C GLY A 257 -10.55 -16.64 -1.05
N GLN A 258 -11.59 -16.10 -0.40
CA GLN A 258 -12.87 -15.76 -1.02
C GLN A 258 -13.00 -14.27 -1.24
N SER A 259 -13.41 -13.86 -2.44
CA SER A 259 -13.63 -12.43 -2.75
C SER A 259 -14.76 -11.84 -1.91
N ILE A 260 -14.54 -10.65 -1.35
CA ILE A 260 -15.55 -9.87 -0.65
C ILE A 260 -16.59 -9.41 -1.67
N THR A 261 -17.83 -9.85 -1.49
CA THR A 261 -18.95 -9.62 -2.41
C THR A 261 -19.55 -8.23 -2.27
N ALA A 262 -20.23 -7.75 -3.32
CA ALA A 262 -20.98 -6.48 -3.27
C ALA A 262 -22.07 -6.46 -2.18
N ALA A 263 -22.70 -7.60 -1.91
CA ALA A 263 -23.65 -7.73 -0.81
C ALA A 263 -22.99 -7.50 0.56
N GLN A 264 -21.80 -8.07 0.78
CA GLN A 264 -21.02 -7.83 2.01
C GLN A 264 -20.58 -6.36 2.12
N VAL A 265 -20.21 -5.73 1.02
CA VAL A 265 -19.90 -4.29 0.99
C VAL A 265 -21.12 -3.45 1.38
N ASN A 266 -22.29 -3.74 0.82
CA ASN A 266 -23.53 -3.02 1.17
C ASN A 266 -23.93 -3.22 2.64
N THR A 267 -23.85 -4.45 3.15
CA THR A 267 -24.09 -4.73 4.58
C THR A 267 -23.12 -3.94 5.46
N ALA A 268 -21.83 -3.97 5.14
CA ALA A 268 -20.82 -3.22 5.88
C ALA A 268 -21.06 -1.71 5.83
N ARG A 269 -21.52 -1.16 4.69
CA ARG A 269 -21.89 0.27 4.60
C ARG A 269 -23.01 0.63 5.57
N HIS A 270 -24.01 -0.23 5.73
CA HIS A 270 -25.07 -0.02 6.73
C HIS A 270 -24.53 -0.09 8.16
N GLU A 271 -23.65 -1.04 8.48
CA GLU A 271 -23.02 -1.16 9.81
C GLU A 271 -22.13 0.05 10.14
N ILE A 272 -21.36 0.53 9.17
CA ILE A 272 -20.52 1.73 9.29
C ILE A 272 -21.38 2.97 9.53
N SER A 273 -22.49 3.09 8.79
CA SER A 273 -23.44 4.21 8.95
C SER A 273 -24.12 4.17 10.32
N ALA A 274 -24.50 2.98 10.80
CA ALA A 274 -25.06 2.78 12.14
C ALA A 274 -24.04 3.08 13.26
N ALA A 275 -22.74 2.98 12.98
CA ALA A 275 -21.68 3.41 13.88
C ALA A 275 -21.44 4.93 13.89
N GLY A 276 -22.21 5.71 13.12
CA GLY A 276 -22.12 7.17 13.07
C GLY A 276 -21.09 7.69 12.06
N ILE A 277 -20.56 6.83 11.19
CA ILE A 277 -19.57 7.19 10.18
C ILE A 277 -20.25 7.25 8.81
N ASP A 278 -20.01 8.33 8.05
CA ASP A 278 -20.61 8.51 6.73
C ASP A 278 -20.01 7.53 5.69
N SER A 279 -20.66 6.37 5.55
CA SER A 279 -20.23 5.35 4.58
C SER A 279 -20.35 5.84 3.14
N ASN A 280 -21.24 6.79 2.82
CA ASN A 280 -21.40 7.33 1.45
C ASN A 280 -20.22 8.21 1.02
N ALA A 281 -19.29 8.50 1.94
CA ALA A 281 -18.04 9.16 1.66
C ALA A 281 -16.85 8.18 1.53
N MET A 282 -17.09 6.88 1.70
CA MET A 282 -16.11 5.79 1.54
C MET A 282 -16.27 5.12 0.17
N SER A 283 -15.14 4.80 -0.47
CA SER A 283 -15.14 3.95 -1.67
C SER A 283 -15.48 2.50 -1.32
N ASP A 284 -15.90 1.69 -2.30
CA ASP A 284 -16.12 0.25 -2.08
C ASP A 284 -14.84 -0.43 -1.59
N GLN A 285 -13.67 0.07 -2.00
CA GLN A 285 -12.40 -0.44 -1.54
C GLN A 285 -12.11 -0.10 -0.07
N ASP A 286 -12.47 1.10 0.39
CA ASP A 286 -12.35 1.46 1.81
C ASP A 286 -13.22 0.55 2.67
N VAL A 287 -14.43 0.25 2.19
CA VAL A 287 -15.34 -0.68 2.87
C VAL A 287 -14.76 -2.10 2.86
N LYS A 288 -14.23 -2.60 1.73
CA LYS A 288 -13.54 -3.90 1.67
C LYS A 288 -12.34 -3.96 2.64
N ASN A 289 -11.55 -2.89 2.71
CA ASN A 289 -10.42 -2.78 3.66
C ASN A 289 -10.90 -2.80 5.12
N ILE A 290 -12.03 -2.17 5.42
CA ILE A 290 -12.69 -2.20 6.73
C ILE A 290 -13.17 -3.61 7.08
N ILE A 291 -13.86 -4.29 6.16
CA ILE A 291 -14.32 -5.68 6.36
C ILE A 291 -13.14 -6.60 6.65
N LYS A 292 -12.06 -6.50 5.86
CA LYS A 292 -10.84 -7.28 6.06
C LYS A 292 -10.15 -6.95 7.38
N GLY A 293 -10.11 -5.68 7.76
CA GLY A 293 -9.58 -5.23 9.03
C GLY A 293 -10.35 -5.82 10.22
N ALA A 294 -11.68 -5.73 10.19
CA ALA A 294 -12.56 -6.30 11.21
C ALA A 294 -12.36 -7.82 11.34
N HIS A 295 -12.33 -8.53 10.20
CA HIS A 295 -12.06 -9.97 10.17
C HIS A 295 -10.72 -10.34 10.79
N ASN A 296 -9.64 -9.65 10.42
CA ASN A 296 -8.30 -9.92 10.94
C ASN A 296 -8.15 -9.62 12.45
N ASN A 297 -9.02 -8.77 13.01
CA ASN A 297 -9.05 -8.46 14.44
C ASN A 297 -10.13 -9.23 15.21
N ASN A 298 -10.86 -10.14 14.55
CA ASN A 298 -11.95 -10.92 15.14
C ASN A 298 -13.08 -10.04 15.75
N GLU A 299 -13.35 -8.88 15.13
CA GLU A 299 -14.34 -7.88 15.54
C GLU A 299 -15.47 -7.76 14.50
N SER A 300 -16.65 -7.26 14.88
CA SER A 300 -17.67 -6.86 13.89
C SER A 300 -17.25 -5.59 13.15
N VAL A 301 -17.78 -5.35 11.94
CA VAL A 301 -17.46 -4.13 11.18
C VAL A 301 -17.85 -2.89 11.99
N GLY A 302 -19.03 -2.88 12.61
CA GLY A 302 -19.47 -1.79 13.49
C GLY A 302 -18.56 -1.54 14.70
N GLN A 303 -18.02 -2.58 15.33
CA GLN A 303 -17.07 -2.45 16.44
C GLN A 303 -15.71 -1.92 15.95
N TYR A 304 -15.18 -2.55 14.91
CA TYR A 304 -13.89 -2.19 14.32
C TYR A 304 -13.88 -0.72 13.89
N VAL A 305 -14.97 -0.22 13.29
CA VAL A 305 -15.01 1.18 12.90
C VAL A 305 -15.17 2.14 14.07
N LYS A 306 -15.96 1.83 15.11
CA LYS A 306 -16.03 2.69 16.31
C LYS A 306 -14.66 2.87 16.97
N GLU A 307 -13.88 1.79 17.02
CA GLU A 307 -12.56 1.82 17.62
C GLU A 307 -11.50 2.47 16.74
N LYS A 308 -11.60 2.32 15.42
CA LYS A 308 -10.54 2.70 14.48
C LYS A 308 -10.86 3.89 13.57
N TYR A 309 -12.08 4.43 13.58
CA TYR A 309 -12.56 5.54 12.73
C TYR A 309 -13.35 6.61 13.51
#